data_AF-A0A090I8R2-F1
#
_entry.id   AF-A0A090I8R2-F1
#
_cell.length_a   1.000
_cell.length_b   1.000
_cell.length_c   1.000
_cell.angle_alpha   90.00
_cell.angle_beta   90.00
_cell.angle_gamma   90.00
#
_symmetry.space_group_name_H-M   'P 1'
#
loop_
_entity.id
_entity.type
_entity.pdbx_description
1 polymer ?
#
loop_
_entity_poly.entity_id
_entity_poly.type
_entity_poly.pdbx_seq_one_letter_code
_entity_poly.pdbx_strand_id
1 'polypeptide(L)'
;MPKDTLNNLDELEKQNIATALWMKDFQVKKIPKNVKTRILSNKNSPEAFGTRMKHRIQDLMDNTDSFTPSYRERYNKLLEHCDSLTPLQAYAMNHLLGLDSSRGYQDVPLEANLEFPRDFAPQLGYQVGWHFFVGQCRDTRRREYGILVSFYRYSLLPPEMAHSFGLTDWDNQIFEMQLAVAREGEEHLQARPFALAGTTGLLKFSNQPFHYEAGNNRIISLQENELFPLRLQAWGVNQGGEEDVELEVDLGFSSKKDFLLQGNQGCLPCCCNIGTLYYSATNLRLEPGSLLKLGGEEITLTQGQFWFDHQWGNGLEPLGNSRCKVVRAASILTKPSQSRGWDWFMAQFDDDRQMTMYAPHTDENLGYYGQTGEEPPGNMNVQVKGQFIDAEHRVVDMMGTLKVDKWVKSVKSSDPENYFITDTWYPDQWNFQFQDMVPEDLREFTMTPIVAGGQTGYNASGAQYSEGGVNIRNNEGRFLGRGFAESVYYADALGNMLSLAGIPDTPKIRKLMETPVPSSLLKLKGLLYMAWPPHQRKLKKMLEKCLEQGLPVDFIK
;
A
#
# COMPACT_ATOMS: atom_id res chain seq x y z
N MET A 1 -1.56 -34.68 -17.78
CA MET A 1 -2.57 -33.64 -17.48
C MET A 1 -3.12 -33.16 -18.80
N PRO A 2 -4.43 -33.29 -19.07
CA PRO A 2 -5.02 -32.78 -20.30
C PRO A 2 -4.79 -31.27 -20.37
N LYS A 3 -4.39 -30.74 -21.53
CA LYS A 3 -4.16 -29.30 -21.74
C LYS A 3 -5.41 -28.46 -21.46
N ASP A 4 -6.59 -29.09 -21.50
CA ASP A 4 -7.89 -28.44 -21.40
C ASP A 4 -8.16 -27.87 -20.00
N THR A 5 -7.54 -28.40 -18.93
CA THR A 5 -7.87 -27.96 -17.56
C THR A 5 -7.32 -26.56 -17.22
N LEU A 6 -6.16 -26.16 -17.76
CA LEU A 6 -5.63 -24.80 -17.56
C LEU A 6 -6.39 -23.75 -18.38
N ASN A 7 -7.04 -24.17 -19.46
CA ASN A 7 -7.89 -23.28 -20.25
C ASN A 7 -9.23 -23.01 -19.56
N ASN A 8 -9.56 -23.73 -18.50
CA ASN A 8 -10.80 -23.53 -17.73
C ASN A 8 -10.61 -22.62 -16.51
N LEU A 9 -9.39 -22.08 -16.30
CA LEU A 9 -9.18 -21.04 -15.29
C LEU A 9 -10.04 -19.81 -15.61
N ASP A 10 -10.36 -19.05 -14.58
CA ASP A 10 -10.96 -17.73 -14.71
C ASP A 10 -10.09 -16.83 -15.62
N GLU A 11 -10.73 -16.00 -16.44
CA GLU A 11 -10.02 -15.17 -17.44
C GLU A 11 -9.07 -14.17 -16.77
N LEU A 12 -9.47 -13.56 -15.65
CA LEU A 12 -8.63 -12.59 -14.95
C LEU A 12 -7.48 -13.31 -14.22
N GLU A 13 -7.68 -14.54 -13.72
CA GLU A 13 -6.58 -15.37 -13.22
C GLU A 13 -5.57 -15.71 -14.34
N LYS A 14 -6.04 -16.08 -15.54
CA LYS A 14 -5.16 -16.30 -16.70
C LYS A 14 -4.36 -15.05 -17.04
N GLN A 15 -5.02 -13.89 -17.12
CA GLN A 15 -4.36 -12.62 -17.40
C GLN A 15 -3.31 -12.30 -16.33
N ASN A 16 -3.62 -12.45 -15.04
CA ASN A 16 -2.66 -12.20 -13.97
C ASN A 16 -1.44 -13.12 -14.04
N ILE A 17 -1.63 -14.42 -14.31
CA ILE A 17 -0.52 -15.36 -14.51
C ILE A 17 0.29 -15.00 -15.76
N ALA A 18 -0.36 -14.59 -16.84
CA ALA A 18 0.30 -14.16 -18.07
C ALA A 18 1.17 -12.91 -17.82
N THR A 19 0.59 -11.88 -17.18
CA THR A 19 1.29 -10.63 -16.86
C THR A 19 2.51 -10.88 -15.98
N ALA A 20 2.36 -11.69 -14.94
CA ALA A 20 3.45 -12.08 -14.06
C ALA A 20 4.62 -12.76 -14.79
N LEU A 21 4.33 -13.51 -15.84
CA LEU A 21 5.30 -14.22 -16.67
C LEU A 21 5.72 -13.44 -17.92
N TRP A 22 5.42 -12.14 -17.97
CA TRP A 22 5.75 -11.22 -19.07
C TRP A 22 5.19 -11.71 -20.41
N MET A 23 3.91 -12.07 -20.40
CA MET A 23 3.14 -12.44 -21.57
C MET A 23 1.91 -11.53 -21.66
N LYS A 24 1.66 -10.95 -22.84
CA LYS A 24 0.37 -10.27 -23.11
C LYS A 24 -0.80 -11.25 -23.00
N ASP A 25 -0.67 -12.39 -23.67
CA ASP A 25 -1.69 -13.43 -23.67
C ASP A 25 -1.27 -14.66 -22.87
N PHE A 26 -2.25 -15.29 -22.22
CA PHE A 26 -2.03 -16.54 -21.50
C PHE A 26 -1.67 -17.70 -22.44
N GLN A 27 -0.42 -18.12 -22.41
CA GLN A 27 0.09 -19.21 -23.25
C GLN A 27 0.50 -20.40 -22.42
N VAL A 28 -0.37 -21.42 -22.33
CA VAL A 28 -0.13 -22.66 -21.57
C VAL A 28 1.24 -23.28 -21.89
N LYS A 29 1.71 -23.24 -23.14
CA LYS A 29 3.01 -23.83 -23.52
C LYS A 29 4.20 -23.16 -22.82
N LYS A 30 4.13 -21.87 -22.52
CA LYS A 30 5.21 -21.08 -21.89
C LYS A 30 5.26 -21.21 -20.36
N ILE A 31 4.21 -21.77 -19.74
CA ILE A 31 4.17 -21.93 -18.28
C ILE A 31 5.03 -23.15 -17.85
N PRO A 32 5.94 -23.02 -16.87
CA PRO A 32 6.75 -24.13 -16.37
C PRO A 32 5.92 -25.31 -15.85
N LYS A 33 6.41 -26.54 -16.00
CA LYS A 33 5.66 -27.77 -15.63
C LYS A 33 5.31 -27.82 -14.14
N ASN A 34 6.23 -27.42 -13.26
CA ASN A 34 6.00 -27.36 -11.81
C ASN A 34 4.92 -26.33 -11.45
N VAL A 35 4.94 -25.16 -12.11
CA VAL A 35 3.94 -24.10 -11.94
C VAL A 35 2.55 -24.58 -12.40
N LYS A 36 2.45 -25.26 -13.55
CA LYS A 36 1.19 -25.88 -14.01
C LYS A 36 0.59 -26.84 -12.98
N THR A 37 1.42 -27.71 -12.40
CA THR A 37 0.99 -28.66 -11.36
C THR A 37 0.44 -27.92 -10.13
N ARG A 38 1.05 -26.79 -9.77
CA ARG A 38 0.67 -25.96 -8.62
C ARG A 38 -0.63 -25.20 -8.86
N ILE A 39 -0.79 -24.59 -10.04
CA ILE A 39 -2.03 -23.93 -10.48
C ILE A 39 -3.20 -24.92 -10.50
N LEU A 40 -2.98 -26.15 -10.97
CA LEU A 40 -4.01 -27.20 -11.01
C LEU A 40 -4.19 -27.96 -9.68
N SER A 41 -3.46 -27.57 -8.63
CA SER A 41 -3.57 -28.23 -7.33
C SER A 41 -4.82 -27.79 -6.59
N ASN A 42 -5.36 -28.67 -5.74
CA ASN A 42 -6.52 -28.34 -4.91
C ASN A 42 -6.30 -27.07 -4.07
N LYS A 43 -5.07 -26.79 -3.64
CA LYS A 43 -4.75 -25.59 -2.86
C LYS A 43 -5.01 -24.28 -3.62
N ASN A 44 -4.93 -24.30 -4.95
CA ASN A 44 -5.19 -23.15 -5.82
C ASN A 44 -6.62 -23.15 -6.38
N SER A 45 -7.47 -24.12 -6.04
CA SER A 45 -8.81 -24.17 -6.62
C SER A 45 -9.71 -23.08 -6.03
N PRO A 46 -10.69 -22.58 -6.81
CA PRO A 46 -11.64 -21.60 -6.32
C PRO A 46 -12.43 -22.06 -5.08
N GLU A 47 -12.78 -23.34 -5.01
CA GLU A 47 -13.48 -23.94 -3.86
C GLU A 47 -12.61 -23.96 -2.59
N ALA A 48 -11.30 -24.14 -2.74
CA ALA A 48 -10.38 -24.10 -1.60
C ALA A 48 -10.20 -22.67 -1.06
N PHE A 49 -10.14 -21.66 -1.93
CA PHE A 49 -10.19 -20.25 -1.51
C PHE A 49 -11.51 -19.91 -0.82
N GLY A 50 -12.65 -20.34 -1.38
CA GLY A 50 -13.96 -20.19 -0.78
C GLY A 50 -14.05 -20.83 0.62
N THR A 51 -13.61 -22.08 0.75
CA THR A 51 -13.59 -22.82 2.03
C THR A 51 -12.75 -22.11 3.08
N ARG A 52 -11.56 -21.63 2.72
CA ARG A 52 -10.67 -20.88 3.62
C ARG A 52 -11.30 -19.56 4.07
N MET A 53 -11.92 -18.81 3.16
CA MET A 53 -12.60 -17.57 3.48
C MET A 53 -13.82 -17.80 4.40
N LYS A 54 -14.64 -18.83 4.14
CA LYS A 54 -15.73 -19.22 5.04
C LYS A 54 -15.23 -19.52 6.45
N HIS A 55 -14.17 -20.31 6.55
CA HIS A 55 -13.56 -20.64 7.84
C HIS A 55 -13.05 -19.38 8.55
N ARG A 56 -12.41 -18.47 7.81
CA ARG A 56 -11.94 -17.18 8.34
C ARG A 56 -13.10 -16.34 8.88
N ILE A 57 -14.17 -16.17 8.11
CA ILE A 57 -15.32 -15.37 8.52
C ILE A 57 -16.03 -16.02 9.71
N GLN A 58 -16.15 -17.34 9.74
CA GLN A 58 -16.74 -18.06 10.87
C GLN A 58 -15.91 -17.89 12.15
N ASP A 59 -14.59 -18.00 12.08
CA ASP A 59 -13.68 -17.68 13.19
C ASP A 59 -13.85 -16.24 13.67
N LEU A 60 -14.03 -15.30 12.73
CA LEU A 60 -14.30 -13.90 13.06
C LEU A 60 -15.59 -13.73 13.89
N MET A 61 -16.65 -14.44 13.51
CA MET A 61 -17.95 -14.43 14.16
C MET A 61 -18.00 -15.14 15.52
N ASP A 62 -17.23 -16.22 15.68
CA ASP A 62 -17.25 -17.07 16.87
C ASP A 62 -16.32 -16.53 17.96
N ASN A 63 -15.23 -15.85 17.58
CA ASN A 63 -14.20 -15.37 18.50
C ASN A 63 -14.16 -13.83 18.60
N THR A 64 -15.31 -13.18 18.78
CA THR A 64 -15.41 -11.71 18.76
C THR A 64 -14.52 -11.02 19.78
N ASP A 65 -13.82 -9.96 19.36
CA ASP A 65 -13.06 -9.11 20.25
C ASP A 65 -13.97 -8.40 21.28
N SER A 66 -13.53 -8.35 22.53
CA SER A 66 -14.22 -7.56 23.55
C SER A 66 -14.22 -6.07 23.19
N PHE A 67 -15.35 -5.40 23.40
CA PHE A 67 -15.54 -3.99 23.06
C PHE A 67 -15.38 -3.68 21.57
N THR A 68 -15.80 -4.60 20.71
CA THR A 68 -15.89 -4.38 19.25
C THR A 68 -17.36 -4.45 18.82
N PRO A 69 -17.85 -3.50 18.00
CA PRO A 69 -19.18 -3.59 17.40
C PRO A 69 -19.34 -4.86 16.57
N SER A 70 -20.57 -5.37 16.47
CA SER A 70 -20.79 -6.63 15.76
C SER A 70 -20.75 -6.42 14.25
N TYR A 71 -19.94 -7.23 13.58
CA TYR A 71 -19.90 -7.35 12.11
C TYR A 71 -20.74 -8.54 11.60
N ARG A 72 -21.57 -9.16 12.46
CA ARG A 72 -22.29 -10.41 12.14
C ARG A 72 -23.15 -10.31 10.88
N GLU A 73 -23.89 -9.22 10.69
CA GLU A 73 -24.71 -9.03 9.47
C GLU A 73 -23.84 -8.90 8.22
N ARG A 74 -22.75 -8.15 8.29
CA ARG A 74 -21.76 -8.05 7.22
C ARG A 74 -21.18 -9.42 6.88
N TYR A 75 -20.75 -10.17 7.89
CA TYR A 75 -20.14 -11.48 7.75
C TYR A 75 -21.09 -12.53 7.20
N ASN A 76 -22.34 -12.57 7.68
CA ASN A 76 -23.38 -13.39 7.07
C ASN A 76 -23.56 -13.06 5.59
N LYS A 77 -23.55 -11.77 5.23
CA LYS A 77 -23.70 -11.35 3.84
C LYS A 77 -22.50 -11.77 2.99
N LEU A 78 -21.27 -11.63 3.49
CA LEU A 78 -20.07 -12.07 2.76
C LEU A 78 -20.04 -13.60 2.57
N LEU A 79 -20.49 -14.37 3.56
CA LEU A 79 -20.57 -15.84 3.47
C LEU A 79 -21.43 -16.34 2.31
N GLU A 80 -22.47 -15.59 1.91
CA GLU A 80 -23.31 -15.91 0.74
C GLU A 80 -22.50 -15.93 -0.57
N HIS A 81 -21.32 -15.31 -0.60
CA HIS A 81 -20.46 -15.19 -1.78
C HIS A 81 -19.17 -16.04 -1.67
N CYS A 82 -19.03 -16.90 -0.65
CA CYS A 82 -17.79 -17.64 -0.39
C CYS A 82 -17.79 -19.09 -0.91
N ASP A 83 -18.78 -19.53 -1.70
CA ASP A 83 -18.84 -20.92 -2.19
C ASP A 83 -17.63 -21.29 -3.06
N SER A 84 -17.23 -20.36 -3.93
CA SER A 84 -16.10 -20.49 -4.85
C SER A 84 -15.54 -19.09 -5.10
N LEU A 85 -14.23 -18.92 -4.90
CA LEU A 85 -13.56 -17.62 -5.01
C LEU A 85 -12.28 -17.77 -5.83
N THR A 86 -12.10 -16.97 -6.87
CA THR A 86 -10.78 -16.83 -7.49
C THR A 86 -9.77 -16.27 -6.47
N PRO A 87 -8.45 -16.41 -6.69
CA PRO A 87 -7.45 -15.76 -5.85
C PRO A 87 -7.69 -14.26 -5.63
N LEU A 88 -8.08 -13.54 -6.69
CA LEU A 88 -8.35 -12.11 -6.63
C LEU A 88 -9.63 -11.81 -5.85
N GLN A 89 -10.70 -12.59 -6.04
CA GLN A 89 -11.93 -12.41 -5.25
C GLN A 89 -11.70 -12.64 -3.76
N ALA A 90 -10.90 -13.66 -3.40
CA ALA A 90 -10.53 -13.91 -2.01
C ALA A 90 -9.68 -12.78 -1.41
N TYR A 91 -8.83 -12.15 -2.22
CA TYR A 91 -8.04 -10.99 -1.84
C TYR A 91 -8.91 -9.73 -1.64
N ALA A 92 -9.74 -9.38 -2.63
CA ALA A 92 -10.66 -8.25 -2.54
C ALA A 92 -11.64 -8.40 -1.36
N MET A 93 -12.15 -9.62 -1.12
CA MET A 93 -13.03 -9.89 0.02
C MET A 93 -12.35 -9.70 1.39
N ASN A 94 -11.04 -9.95 1.49
CA ASN A 94 -10.28 -9.66 2.71
C ASN A 94 -10.31 -8.17 3.08
N HIS A 95 -10.30 -7.28 2.07
CA HIS A 95 -10.40 -5.83 2.25
C HIS A 95 -11.80 -5.34 2.69
N LEU A 96 -12.83 -6.20 2.61
CA LEU A 96 -14.20 -5.91 3.06
C LEU A 96 -14.47 -6.36 4.51
N LEU A 97 -13.53 -7.07 5.15
CA LEU A 97 -13.69 -7.54 6.52
C LEU A 97 -13.70 -6.38 7.54
N GLY A 98 -14.20 -6.66 8.75
CA GLY A 98 -14.33 -5.66 9.82
C GLY A 98 -13.00 -5.34 10.51
N LEU A 99 -13.05 -4.47 11.52
CA LEU A 99 -11.86 -4.08 12.29
C LEU A 99 -11.19 -5.28 13.00
N ASP A 100 -11.93 -6.33 13.29
CA ASP A 100 -11.40 -7.56 13.89
C ASP A 100 -10.65 -8.48 12.90
N SER A 101 -10.63 -8.12 11.62
CA SER A 101 -9.91 -8.84 10.56
C SER A 101 -8.40 -8.97 10.79
N SER A 102 -7.80 -8.08 11.58
CA SER A 102 -6.38 -8.18 11.92
C SER A 102 -6.10 -9.33 12.90
N ARG A 103 -7.10 -9.98 13.52
CA ARG A 103 -6.88 -10.99 14.58
C ARG A 103 -6.14 -12.24 14.09
N GLY A 104 -5.13 -12.65 14.85
CA GLY A 104 -4.37 -13.89 14.63
C GLY A 104 -3.10 -13.74 13.79
N TYR A 105 -2.89 -12.59 13.13
CA TYR A 105 -1.58 -12.28 12.54
C TYR A 105 -0.55 -11.98 13.63
N GLN A 106 0.73 -12.10 13.27
CA GLN A 106 1.85 -11.82 14.17
C GLN A 106 1.73 -10.42 14.79
N ASP A 107 1.85 -10.32 16.11
CA ASP A 107 1.76 -9.05 16.80
C ASP A 107 2.91 -8.11 16.40
N VAL A 108 2.58 -6.84 16.16
CA VAL A 108 3.59 -5.79 16.02
C VAL A 108 4.24 -5.59 17.39
N PRO A 109 5.58 -5.58 17.50
CA PRO A 109 6.24 -5.34 18.77
C PRO A 109 5.98 -3.91 19.24
N LEU A 110 6.15 -3.64 20.54
CA LEU A 110 5.93 -2.28 21.10
C LEU A 110 7.07 -1.30 20.76
N GLU A 111 8.19 -1.83 20.29
CA GLU A 111 9.39 -1.13 19.85
C GLU A 111 9.93 -1.90 18.64
N ALA A 112 10.43 -1.18 17.65
CA ALA A 112 11.05 -1.80 16.48
C ALA A 112 12.35 -2.50 16.89
N ASN A 113 12.59 -3.67 16.32
CA ASN A 113 13.86 -4.39 16.43
C ASN A 113 14.34 -4.71 15.02
N LEU A 114 14.64 -3.69 14.22
CA LEU A 114 15.04 -3.87 12.83
C LEU A 114 16.50 -4.33 12.74
N GLU A 115 16.73 -5.47 12.07
CA GLU A 115 18.03 -6.09 11.89
C GLU A 115 18.26 -6.44 10.42
N PHE A 116 19.40 -6.03 9.88
CA PHE A 116 19.78 -6.30 8.49
C PHE A 116 20.88 -7.37 8.44
N PRO A 117 20.79 -8.39 7.56
CA PRO A 117 19.87 -8.51 6.42
C PRO A 117 18.50 -9.13 6.72
N ARG A 118 18.23 -9.61 7.95
CA ARG A 118 16.99 -10.34 8.29
C ARG A 118 15.73 -9.63 7.78
N ASP A 119 15.65 -8.33 8.01
CA ASP A 119 14.46 -7.54 7.75
C ASP A 119 14.39 -6.95 6.35
N PHE A 120 15.27 -7.37 5.43
CA PHE A 120 15.00 -7.19 4.00
C PHE A 120 13.83 -8.07 3.54
N ALA A 121 13.57 -9.19 4.22
CA ALA A 121 12.58 -10.18 3.82
C ALA A 121 11.13 -9.64 3.84
N PRO A 122 10.18 -10.15 3.03
CA PRO A 122 8.79 -9.65 2.97
C PRO A 122 7.89 -9.83 4.22
N GLN A 123 8.40 -10.42 5.31
CA GLN A 123 7.73 -10.51 6.62
C GLN A 123 6.35 -11.22 6.65
N LEU A 124 6.28 -12.46 6.16
CA LEU A 124 5.03 -13.19 5.88
C LEU A 124 4.08 -13.44 7.09
N GLY A 125 4.56 -13.27 8.32
CA GLY A 125 3.75 -13.44 9.54
C GLY A 125 2.73 -12.33 9.79
N TYR A 126 2.96 -11.15 9.21
CA TYR A 126 2.07 -9.99 9.33
C TYR A 126 0.97 -10.00 8.26
N GLN A 127 -0.03 -9.14 8.40
CA GLN A 127 -1.17 -9.04 7.48
C GLN A 127 -0.76 -8.48 6.11
N VAL A 128 0.08 -7.44 6.10
CA VAL A 128 0.46 -6.69 4.89
C VAL A 128 1.94 -6.31 4.92
N GLY A 129 2.55 -6.17 3.75
CA GLY A 129 3.81 -5.42 3.59
C GLY A 129 4.16 -5.14 2.13
N TRP A 130 5.15 -4.29 1.91
CA TRP A 130 5.57 -3.91 0.56
C TRP A 130 7.05 -3.54 0.45
N HIS A 131 7.62 -3.76 -0.73
CA HIS A 131 8.89 -3.22 -1.20
C HIS A 131 8.61 -2.22 -2.30
N PHE A 132 8.72 -0.93 -2.00
CA PHE A 132 8.25 0.18 -2.84
C PHE A 132 9.42 1.02 -3.32
N PHE A 133 9.58 1.13 -4.63
CA PHE A 133 10.63 1.90 -5.28
C PHE A 133 10.01 3.01 -6.10
N VAL A 134 10.32 4.24 -5.76
CA VAL A 134 9.82 5.43 -6.46
C VAL A 134 10.92 6.43 -6.72
N GLY A 135 10.83 7.15 -7.82
CA GLY A 135 11.86 8.14 -8.12
C GLY A 135 11.71 8.77 -9.48
N GLN A 136 12.70 9.57 -9.81
CA GLN A 136 12.79 10.24 -11.10
C GLN A 136 14.16 10.00 -11.73
N CYS A 137 14.16 9.80 -13.05
CA CYS A 137 15.34 9.52 -13.84
C CYS A 137 15.35 10.24 -15.17
N ARG A 138 16.54 10.31 -15.78
CA ARG A 138 16.78 11.00 -17.04
C ARG A 138 17.51 10.11 -18.05
N ASP A 139 17.09 10.19 -19.30
CA ASP A 139 17.73 9.46 -20.40
C ASP A 139 18.90 10.23 -21.04
N THR A 140 19.56 9.59 -22.02
CA THR A 140 20.66 10.17 -22.82
C THR A 140 20.27 11.43 -23.59
N ARG A 141 18.98 11.60 -23.91
CA ARG A 141 18.40 12.75 -24.61
C ARG A 141 17.87 13.80 -23.65
N ARG A 142 18.17 13.66 -22.37
CA ARG A 142 17.78 14.61 -21.34
C ARG A 142 16.25 14.69 -21.08
N ARG A 143 15.48 13.68 -21.50
CA ARG A 143 14.05 13.54 -21.13
C ARG A 143 13.93 12.98 -19.71
N GLU A 144 12.97 13.49 -18.96
CA GLU A 144 12.73 13.14 -17.55
C GLU A 144 11.56 12.18 -17.42
N TYR A 145 11.67 11.26 -16.46
CA TYR A 145 10.66 10.24 -16.19
C TYR A 145 10.47 10.07 -14.68
N GLY A 146 9.23 9.91 -14.25
CA GLY A 146 8.86 9.36 -12.94
C GLY A 146 8.57 7.87 -13.06
N ILE A 147 9.07 7.07 -12.13
CA ILE A 147 8.87 5.62 -12.11
C ILE A 147 8.43 5.19 -10.72
N LEU A 148 7.41 4.32 -10.67
CA LEU A 148 6.93 3.60 -9.50
C LEU A 148 6.99 2.10 -9.76
N VAL A 149 7.51 1.35 -8.80
CA VAL A 149 7.44 -0.11 -8.76
C VAL A 149 7.16 -0.55 -7.32
N SER A 150 6.03 -1.21 -7.09
CA SER A 150 5.65 -1.74 -5.78
C SER A 150 5.45 -3.25 -5.82
N PHE A 151 6.23 -3.95 -5.01
CA PHE A 151 6.04 -5.36 -4.70
C PHE A 151 5.23 -5.43 -3.41
N TYR A 152 3.91 -5.46 -3.54
CA TYR A 152 3.00 -5.52 -2.40
C TYR A 152 2.63 -6.96 -2.09
N ARG A 153 2.44 -7.30 -0.82
CA ARG A 153 1.97 -8.62 -0.40
C ARG A 153 0.93 -8.54 0.71
N TYR A 154 0.02 -9.51 0.70
CA TYR A 154 -1.03 -9.68 1.70
C TYR A 154 -1.17 -11.15 2.13
N SER A 155 -1.26 -11.39 3.44
CA SER A 155 -1.52 -12.73 3.99
C SER A 155 -3.03 -12.98 4.08
N LEU A 156 -3.57 -13.92 3.31
CA LEU A 156 -5.03 -14.18 3.24
C LEU A 156 -5.65 -14.68 4.54
N LEU A 157 -4.87 -15.41 5.35
CA LEU A 157 -5.28 -15.94 6.65
C LEU A 157 -4.21 -15.64 7.70
N PRO A 158 -4.56 -15.60 8.99
CA PRO A 158 -3.60 -15.76 10.08
C PRO A 158 -2.67 -16.97 9.85
N PRO A 159 -1.35 -16.87 10.13
CA PRO A 159 -0.40 -17.95 9.82
C PRO A 159 -0.78 -19.33 10.39
N GLU A 160 -1.18 -19.40 11.66
CA GLU A 160 -1.59 -20.67 12.29
C GLU A 160 -2.83 -21.28 11.61
N MET A 161 -3.78 -20.43 11.20
CA MET A 161 -4.97 -20.86 10.46
C MET A 161 -4.57 -21.39 9.08
N ALA A 162 -3.67 -20.71 8.38
CA ALA A 162 -3.16 -21.16 7.08
C ALA A 162 -2.47 -22.53 7.17
N HIS A 163 -1.65 -22.75 8.20
CA HIS A 163 -0.97 -24.03 8.43
C HIS A 163 -1.95 -25.17 8.68
N SER A 164 -3.10 -24.90 9.33
CA SER A 164 -4.15 -25.91 9.54
C SER A 164 -4.77 -26.42 8.22
N PHE A 165 -4.76 -25.60 7.16
CA PHE A 165 -5.13 -26.00 5.79
C PHE A 165 -3.96 -26.61 4.99
N GLY A 166 -2.83 -26.87 5.64
CA GLY A 166 -1.62 -27.40 5.01
C GLY A 166 -0.92 -26.41 4.08
N LEU A 167 -1.18 -25.11 4.21
CA LEU A 167 -0.49 -24.06 3.46
C LEU A 167 0.88 -23.78 4.09
N THR A 168 1.89 -23.55 3.24
CA THR A 168 3.13 -22.91 3.68
C THR A 168 2.90 -21.40 3.88
N ASP A 169 3.85 -20.70 4.52
CA ASP A 169 3.76 -19.23 4.65
C ASP A 169 3.63 -18.55 3.29
N TRP A 170 4.33 -19.07 2.28
CA TRP A 170 4.24 -18.60 0.89
C TRP A 170 2.91 -18.95 0.23
N ASP A 171 2.37 -20.16 0.43
CA ASP A 171 1.06 -20.55 -0.10
C ASP A 171 -0.06 -19.59 0.38
N ASN A 172 0.11 -18.97 1.56
CA ASN A 172 -0.86 -18.06 2.17
C ASN A 172 -0.80 -16.61 1.64
N GLN A 173 0.18 -16.27 0.80
CA GLN A 173 0.35 -14.91 0.31
C GLN A 173 -0.42 -14.65 -0.99
N ILE A 174 -0.93 -13.43 -1.12
CA ILE A 174 -1.16 -12.76 -2.39
C ILE A 174 -0.03 -11.78 -2.61
N PHE A 175 0.55 -11.81 -3.80
CA PHE A 175 1.42 -10.76 -4.31
C PHE A 175 0.62 -9.85 -5.23
N GLU A 176 0.86 -8.56 -5.13
CA GLU A 176 0.31 -7.53 -6.00
C GLU A 176 1.46 -6.70 -6.59
N MET A 177 1.39 -6.43 -7.89
CA MET A 177 2.32 -5.53 -8.59
C MET A 177 1.67 -4.20 -8.89
N GLN A 178 2.38 -3.13 -8.59
CA GLN A 178 2.12 -1.80 -9.12
C GLN A 178 3.34 -1.38 -9.94
N LEU A 179 3.09 -0.93 -11.16
CA LEU A 179 4.10 -0.39 -12.06
C LEU A 179 3.50 0.83 -12.74
N ALA A 180 4.13 1.99 -12.58
CA ALA A 180 3.72 3.18 -13.29
C ALA A 180 4.92 3.98 -13.79
N VAL A 181 4.77 4.58 -14.97
CA VAL A 181 5.78 5.42 -15.60
C VAL A 181 5.11 6.67 -16.15
N ALA A 182 5.73 7.82 -15.92
CA ALA A 182 5.30 9.08 -16.51
C ALA A 182 6.51 9.74 -17.16
N ARG A 183 6.42 10.12 -18.45
CA ARG A 183 7.37 11.05 -19.04
C ARG A 183 6.89 12.48 -18.74
N GLU A 184 7.81 13.36 -18.35
CA GLU A 184 7.47 14.74 -18.01
C GLU A 184 6.69 15.43 -19.15
N GLY A 185 5.57 16.06 -18.80
CA GLY A 185 4.66 16.75 -19.71
C GLY A 185 3.74 15.84 -20.54
N GLU A 186 3.90 14.52 -20.45
CA GLU A 186 3.02 13.54 -21.11
C GLU A 186 2.02 12.95 -20.10
N GLU A 187 1.51 11.75 -20.38
CA GLU A 187 0.58 11.05 -19.54
C GLU A 187 1.28 10.17 -18.49
N HIS A 188 0.73 10.12 -17.27
CA HIS A 188 1.06 9.08 -16.28
C HIS A 188 0.42 7.74 -16.67
N LEU A 189 1.24 6.73 -16.98
CA LEU A 189 0.78 5.41 -17.39
C LEU A 189 0.99 4.40 -16.27
N GLN A 190 -0.08 3.82 -15.76
CA GLN A 190 -0.03 2.66 -14.87
C GLN A 190 -0.18 1.39 -15.71
N ALA A 191 0.65 0.36 -15.51
CA ALA A 191 0.30 -0.97 -15.98
C ALA A 191 -0.94 -1.47 -15.24
N ARG A 192 -1.76 -2.31 -15.89
CA ARG A 192 -2.87 -3.00 -15.24
C ARG A 192 -2.35 -3.71 -13.98
N PRO A 193 -2.86 -3.37 -12.79
CA PRO A 193 -2.44 -4.03 -11.57
C PRO A 193 -2.90 -5.49 -11.60
N PHE A 194 -2.05 -6.39 -11.10
CA PHE A 194 -2.33 -7.82 -11.06
C PHE A 194 -2.04 -8.41 -9.69
N ALA A 195 -2.76 -9.46 -9.35
CA ALA A 195 -2.56 -10.22 -8.12
C ALA A 195 -2.27 -11.71 -8.41
N LEU A 196 -1.30 -12.29 -7.70
CA LEU A 196 -0.92 -13.70 -7.78
C LEU A 196 -1.00 -14.36 -6.42
N ALA A 197 -1.67 -15.50 -6.32
CA ALA A 197 -1.55 -16.34 -5.14
C ALA A 197 -0.25 -17.12 -5.11
N GLY A 198 0.36 -17.24 -3.93
CA GLY A 198 1.54 -18.09 -3.72
C GLY A 198 1.27 -19.57 -3.97
N THR A 199 0.01 -20.02 -3.93
CA THR A 199 -0.39 -21.37 -4.34
C THR A 199 -0.05 -21.69 -5.80
N THR A 200 0.06 -20.67 -6.68
CA THR A 200 0.53 -20.83 -8.07
C THR A 200 1.98 -21.32 -8.16
N GLY A 201 2.78 -21.09 -7.12
CA GLY A 201 4.22 -21.40 -7.10
C GLY A 201 5.08 -20.41 -7.90
N LEU A 202 4.55 -19.22 -8.22
CA LEU A 202 5.27 -18.15 -8.90
C LEU A 202 6.01 -17.20 -7.96
N LEU A 203 5.82 -17.32 -6.65
CA LEU A 203 6.51 -16.52 -5.65
C LEU A 203 7.75 -17.27 -5.15
N LYS A 204 8.91 -16.61 -5.16
CA LYS A 204 10.16 -17.17 -4.63
C LYS A 204 10.93 -16.12 -3.84
N PHE A 205 11.64 -16.59 -2.82
CA PHE A 205 12.44 -15.71 -1.99
C PHE A 205 13.70 -16.41 -1.44
N SER A 206 14.82 -15.70 -1.43
CA SER A 206 15.99 -15.97 -0.58
C SER A 206 16.50 -14.67 0.02
N ASN A 207 17.12 -14.72 1.20
CA ASN A 207 17.64 -13.52 1.85
C ASN A 207 19.17 -13.39 1.81
N GLN A 208 19.87 -14.40 1.27
CA GLN A 208 21.33 -14.45 1.16
C GLN A 208 21.77 -15.14 -0.15
N PRO A 209 21.97 -14.39 -1.26
CA PRO A 209 21.65 -12.98 -1.42
C PRO A 209 20.14 -12.73 -1.37
N PHE A 210 19.76 -11.47 -1.11
CA PHE A 210 18.36 -11.04 -1.22
C PHE A 210 17.88 -11.25 -2.66
N HIS A 211 16.81 -12.01 -2.82
CA HIS A 211 16.20 -12.32 -4.09
C HIS A 211 14.71 -12.52 -3.86
N TYR A 212 13.86 -11.66 -4.42
CA TYR A 212 12.42 -11.77 -4.36
C TYR A 212 11.83 -11.80 -5.77
N GLU A 213 11.13 -12.87 -6.14
CA GLU A 213 10.50 -13.03 -7.46
C GLU A 213 8.98 -13.19 -7.34
N ALA A 214 8.26 -12.59 -8.28
CA ALA A 214 6.87 -12.86 -8.59
C ALA A 214 6.71 -13.06 -10.11
N GLY A 215 6.78 -14.32 -10.52
CA GLY A 215 6.92 -14.68 -11.94
C GLY A 215 8.29 -14.27 -12.46
N ASN A 216 8.31 -13.35 -13.43
CA ASN A 216 9.53 -12.77 -14.00
C ASN A 216 9.87 -11.38 -13.42
N ASN A 217 8.97 -10.81 -12.61
CA ASN A 217 9.25 -9.59 -11.87
C ASN A 217 10.13 -9.94 -10.67
N ARG A 218 11.19 -9.17 -10.44
CA ARG A 218 12.16 -9.51 -9.39
C ARG A 218 12.94 -8.34 -8.85
N ILE A 219 13.35 -8.52 -7.60
CA ILE A 219 14.29 -7.68 -6.86
C ILE A 219 15.46 -8.57 -6.45
N ILE A 220 16.67 -8.26 -6.91
CA ILE A 220 17.86 -9.07 -6.69
C ILE A 220 18.99 -8.20 -6.14
N SER A 221 19.48 -8.50 -4.95
CA SER A 221 20.77 -7.98 -4.50
C SER A 221 21.91 -8.71 -5.21
N LEU A 222 22.93 -7.95 -5.58
CA LEU A 222 24.17 -8.46 -6.16
C LEU A 222 25.20 -8.85 -5.09
N GLN A 223 24.82 -8.78 -3.81
CA GLN A 223 25.66 -9.12 -2.65
C GLN A 223 24.93 -10.08 -1.68
N GLU A 224 25.70 -10.89 -0.94
CA GLU A 224 25.13 -11.92 -0.05
C GLU A 224 24.44 -11.33 1.19
N ASN A 225 25.03 -10.33 1.86
CA ASN A 225 24.54 -9.82 3.14
C ASN A 225 24.16 -8.33 3.11
N GLU A 226 24.19 -7.71 1.93
CA GLU A 226 23.79 -6.31 1.72
C GLU A 226 22.62 -6.26 0.75
N LEU A 227 21.78 -5.24 0.85
CA LEU A 227 20.68 -5.04 -0.10
C LEU A 227 21.18 -4.47 -1.43
N PHE A 228 22.18 -3.58 -1.38
CA PHE A 228 22.72 -2.87 -2.55
C PHE A 228 24.15 -3.32 -2.88
N PRO A 229 24.61 -3.29 -4.14
CA PRO A 229 23.83 -2.95 -5.34
C PRO A 229 22.70 -3.93 -5.62
N LEU A 230 21.60 -3.41 -6.17
CA LEU A 230 20.34 -4.12 -6.38
C LEU A 230 19.89 -3.97 -7.83
N ARG A 231 19.30 -5.02 -8.40
CA ARG A 231 18.62 -4.99 -9.70
C ARG A 231 17.12 -5.20 -9.50
N LEU A 232 16.31 -4.29 -10.05
CA LEU A 232 14.86 -4.31 -10.02
C LEU A 232 14.31 -4.45 -11.43
N GLN A 233 13.46 -5.45 -11.64
CA GLN A 233 12.82 -5.71 -12.93
C GLN A 233 11.31 -5.90 -12.78
N ALA A 234 10.54 -5.18 -13.57
CA ALA A 234 9.10 -5.32 -13.64
C ALA A 234 8.59 -5.05 -15.06
N TRP A 235 7.47 -5.69 -15.41
CA TRP A 235 6.80 -5.49 -16.69
C TRP A 235 5.28 -5.52 -16.51
N GLY A 236 4.59 -4.76 -17.34
CA GLY A 236 3.13 -4.77 -17.44
C GLY A 236 2.63 -4.04 -18.68
N VAL A 237 1.32 -4.01 -18.84
CA VAL A 237 0.64 -3.39 -19.99
C VAL A 237 -0.44 -2.46 -19.45
N ASN A 238 -0.45 -1.22 -19.92
CA ASN A 238 -1.59 -0.32 -19.77
C ASN A 238 -2.57 -0.60 -20.92
N GLN A 239 -3.84 -0.85 -20.57
CA GLN A 239 -4.92 -1.19 -21.51
C GLN A 239 -6.08 -0.18 -21.42
N GLY A 240 -5.79 1.01 -20.89
CA GLY A 240 -6.78 2.05 -20.64
C GLY A 240 -7.03 2.99 -21.81
N GLY A 241 -6.09 3.05 -22.75
CA GLY A 241 -6.13 3.92 -23.93
C GLY A 241 -6.68 3.22 -25.17
N GLU A 242 -6.53 3.89 -26.32
CA GLU A 242 -6.91 3.32 -27.63
C GLU A 242 -6.04 2.11 -28.03
N GLU A 243 -4.79 2.07 -27.55
CA GLU A 243 -3.83 1.01 -27.80
C GLU A 243 -3.16 0.56 -26.50
N ASP A 244 -2.78 -0.73 -26.46
CA ASP A 244 -1.98 -1.30 -25.38
C ASP A 244 -0.59 -0.65 -25.34
N VAL A 245 -0.21 -0.11 -24.18
CA VAL A 245 1.15 0.42 -23.95
C VAL A 245 1.91 -0.50 -23.02
N GLU A 246 3.00 -1.09 -23.50
CA GLU A 246 3.91 -1.88 -22.66
C GLU A 246 4.83 -1.00 -21.84
N LEU A 247 5.04 -1.39 -20.58
CA LEU A 247 5.96 -0.79 -19.63
C LEU A 247 6.92 -1.88 -19.14
N GLU A 248 8.21 -1.68 -19.32
CA GLU A 248 9.27 -2.54 -18.77
C GLU A 248 10.31 -1.69 -18.08
N VAL A 249 10.70 -2.05 -16.87
CA VAL A 249 11.82 -1.41 -16.17
C VAL A 249 12.88 -2.45 -15.85
N ASP A 250 14.13 -2.07 -16.03
CA ASP A 250 15.29 -2.85 -15.64
C ASP A 250 16.32 -1.91 -15.00
N LEU A 251 16.19 -1.70 -13.70
CA LEU A 251 16.86 -0.64 -12.96
C LEU A 251 17.90 -1.23 -12.02
N GLY A 252 19.15 -0.75 -12.12
CA GLY A 252 20.18 -1.01 -11.12
C GLY A 252 20.23 0.13 -10.11
N PHE A 253 20.37 -0.19 -8.83
CA PHE A 253 20.48 0.79 -7.75
C PHE A 253 21.72 0.54 -6.90
N SER A 254 22.36 1.62 -6.49
CA SER A 254 23.30 1.63 -5.37
C SER A 254 22.88 2.63 -4.31
N SER A 255 23.21 2.30 -3.07
CA SER A 255 23.14 3.22 -1.93
C SER A 255 24.49 3.25 -1.24
N LYS A 256 24.84 4.41 -0.69
CA LYS A 256 25.98 4.57 0.23
C LYS A 256 25.55 5.03 1.62
N LYS A 257 24.24 5.18 1.83
CA LYS A 257 23.64 5.67 3.07
C LYS A 257 23.10 4.48 3.86
N ASP A 258 23.19 4.58 5.18
CA ASP A 258 22.46 3.71 6.08
C ASP A 258 20.94 3.88 5.88
N PHE A 259 20.18 2.88 6.30
CA PHE A 259 18.72 2.94 6.23
C PHE A 259 18.18 3.99 7.21
N LEU A 260 17.24 4.81 6.74
CA LEU A 260 16.43 5.67 7.57
C LEU A 260 15.39 4.81 8.29
N LEU A 261 15.45 4.74 9.62
CA LEU A 261 14.38 4.13 10.41
C LEU A 261 13.23 5.14 10.56
N GLN A 262 12.10 4.84 9.94
CA GLN A 262 10.97 5.76 9.80
C GLN A 262 10.19 5.91 11.10
N GLY A 263 9.52 7.05 11.26
CA GLY A 263 8.71 7.31 12.46
C GLY A 263 9.55 7.24 13.73
N ASN A 264 9.07 6.53 14.76
CA ASN A 264 9.86 6.33 15.97
C ASN A 264 10.75 5.10 15.83
N GLN A 265 11.99 5.29 15.37
CA GLN A 265 13.01 4.24 15.27
C GLN A 265 12.54 3.01 14.46
N GLY A 266 11.66 3.21 13.49
CA GLY A 266 11.10 2.17 12.64
C GLY A 266 9.64 1.83 12.93
N CYS A 267 8.98 2.50 13.88
CA CYS A 267 7.58 2.27 14.24
C CYS A 267 6.65 3.38 13.72
N LEU A 268 5.53 2.99 13.08
CA LEU A 268 4.55 3.94 12.54
C LEU A 268 3.08 3.44 12.54
N PRO A 269 2.32 3.60 13.64
CA PRO A 269 2.77 3.58 15.02
C PRO A 269 2.80 2.13 15.55
N CYS A 270 3.77 1.75 16.38
CA CYS A 270 3.75 0.47 17.08
C CYS A 270 2.90 0.55 18.36
N CYS A 271 1.57 0.59 18.21
CA CYS A 271 0.66 0.81 19.33
C CYS A 271 -0.24 -0.40 19.54
N CYS A 272 -0.20 -0.98 20.75
CA CYS A 272 -1.12 -2.07 21.13
C CYS A 272 -1.13 -3.23 20.12
N ASN A 273 0.08 -3.63 19.71
CA ASN A 273 0.36 -4.76 18.83
C ASN A 273 -0.22 -4.66 17.40
N ILE A 274 -0.61 -3.44 16.99
CA ILE A 274 -0.99 -3.10 15.62
C ILE A 274 -0.14 -1.94 15.10
N GLY A 275 -0.31 -1.60 13.83
CA GLY A 275 0.47 -0.61 13.09
C GLY A 275 1.57 -1.26 12.27
N THR A 276 2.66 -0.54 12.00
CA THR A 276 3.69 -1.01 11.07
C THR A 276 5.11 -0.80 11.57
N LEU A 277 6.00 -1.66 11.07
CA LEU A 277 7.45 -1.51 11.09
C LEU A 277 7.91 -1.00 9.71
N TYR A 278 8.84 -0.05 9.68
CA TYR A 278 9.13 0.73 8.48
C TYR A 278 10.56 1.27 8.46
N TYR A 279 11.28 1.08 7.36
CA TYR A 279 12.52 1.79 7.07
C TYR A 279 12.61 2.14 5.58
N SER A 280 13.55 3.03 5.26
CA SER A 280 13.78 3.49 3.90
C SER A 280 15.26 3.50 3.53
N ALA A 281 15.56 3.27 2.25
CA ALA A 281 16.84 3.67 1.66
C ALA A 281 16.63 4.92 0.81
N THR A 282 17.36 5.97 1.16
CA THR A 282 17.20 7.31 0.57
C THR A 282 18.30 7.58 -0.45
N ASN A 283 18.03 8.45 -1.42
CA ASN A 283 19.01 8.89 -2.41
C ASN A 283 19.69 7.74 -3.17
N LEU A 284 18.91 6.73 -3.54
CA LEU A 284 19.36 5.63 -4.38
C LEU A 284 19.82 6.18 -5.72
N ARG A 285 21.03 5.79 -6.13
CA ARG A 285 21.64 6.19 -7.39
C ARG A 285 21.41 5.11 -8.43
N LEU A 286 21.05 5.55 -9.62
CA LEU A 286 20.85 4.66 -10.75
C LEU A 286 22.19 4.17 -11.30
N GLU A 287 22.35 2.86 -11.39
CA GLU A 287 23.56 2.23 -11.93
C GLU A 287 23.56 2.22 -13.47
N PRO A 288 24.74 2.25 -14.11
CA PRO A 288 24.87 2.09 -15.56
C PRO A 288 24.19 0.82 -16.08
N GLY A 289 23.65 0.89 -17.31
CA GLY A 289 22.90 -0.23 -17.90
C GLY A 289 21.45 -0.34 -17.40
N SER A 290 20.95 0.68 -16.69
CA SER A 290 19.53 0.79 -16.38
C SER A 290 18.71 1.21 -17.61
N LEU A 291 17.57 0.56 -17.80
CA LEU A 291 16.75 0.67 -19.01
C LEU A 291 15.27 0.83 -18.65
N LEU A 292 14.57 1.61 -19.46
CA LEU A 292 13.11 1.68 -19.51
C LEU A 292 12.68 1.28 -20.92
N LYS A 293 11.71 0.39 -21.08
CA LYS A 293 10.98 0.23 -22.34
C LYS A 293 9.57 0.77 -22.17
N LEU A 294 9.18 1.67 -23.05
CA LEU A 294 7.88 2.34 -23.00
C LEU A 294 7.29 2.38 -24.41
N GLY A 295 6.16 1.71 -24.62
CA GLY A 295 5.48 1.70 -25.94
C GLY A 295 6.37 1.20 -27.08
N GLY A 296 7.26 0.24 -26.82
CA GLY A 296 8.22 -0.29 -27.80
C GLY A 296 9.50 0.54 -27.98
N GLU A 297 9.61 1.72 -27.37
CA GLU A 297 10.85 2.50 -27.32
C GLU A 297 11.75 1.97 -26.19
N GLU A 298 12.98 1.54 -26.52
CA GLU A 298 14.00 1.25 -25.51
C GLU A 298 14.80 2.52 -25.16
N ILE A 299 14.81 2.86 -23.88
CA ILE A 299 15.32 4.12 -23.35
C ILE A 299 16.44 3.81 -22.35
N THR A 300 17.67 4.18 -22.72
CA THR A 300 18.82 4.10 -21.81
C THR A 300 18.79 5.23 -20.78
N LEU A 301 18.73 4.86 -19.50
CA LEU A 301 18.73 5.79 -18.39
C LEU A 301 20.17 6.05 -17.94
N THR A 302 20.49 7.31 -17.69
CA THR A 302 21.87 7.75 -17.39
C THR A 302 22.03 8.32 -16.00
N GLN A 303 20.94 8.83 -15.42
CA GLN A 303 20.92 9.47 -14.11
C GLN A 303 19.55 9.24 -13.47
N GLY A 304 19.51 9.21 -12.14
CA GLY A 304 18.26 9.15 -11.40
C GLY A 304 18.48 9.18 -9.90
N GLN A 305 17.44 9.61 -9.19
CA GLN A 305 17.35 9.59 -7.74
C GLN A 305 16.08 8.86 -7.35
N PHE A 306 16.24 7.78 -6.61
CA PHE A 306 15.15 6.93 -6.16
C PHE A 306 15.13 6.82 -4.64
N TRP A 307 13.96 6.43 -4.16
CA TRP A 307 13.66 6.16 -2.79
C TRP A 307 13.10 4.74 -2.71
N PHE A 308 13.56 3.99 -1.71
CA PHE A 308 13.04 2.67 -1.42
C PHE A 308 12.42 2.67 -0.03
N ASP A 309 11.20 2.15 0.06
CA ASP A 309 10.50 1.89 1.29
C ASP A 309 10.26 0.40 1.49
N HIS A 310 10.50 -0.07 2.71
CA HIS A 310 10.01 -1.36 3.16
C HIS A 310 9.21 -1.20 4.44
N GLN A 311 7.92 -1.51 4.36
CA GLN A 311 6.99 -1.39 5.48
C GLN A 311 6.08 -2.60 5.54
N TRP A 312 5.76 -3.05 6.76
CA TRP A 312 4.88 -4.19 7.00
C TRP A 312 4.20 -4.08 8.36
N GLY A 313 3.07 -4.75 8.50
CA GLY A 313 2.34 -4.75 9.77
C GLY A 313 0.91 -5.22 9.66
N ASN A 314 0.06 -4.72 10.56
CA ASN A 314 -1.33 -5.13 10.69
C ASN A 314 -2.27 -3.93 10.85
N GLY A 315 -3.50 -4.09 10.35
CA GLY A 315 -4.58 -3.14 10.58
C GLY A 315 -4.45 -1.82 9.83
N LEU A 316 -3.68 -1.80 8.73
CA LEU A 316 -3.60 -0.68 7.79
C LEU A 316 -4.71 -0.80 6.73
N GLU A 317 -4.73 -1.94 6.03
CA GLU A 317 -5.73 -2.24 4.99
C GLU A 317 -6.20 -3.70 5.08
N PRO A 318 -7.47 -3.96 5.48
CA PRO A 318 -8.41 -3.01 6.07
C PRO A 318 -7.95 -2.52 7.45
N LEU A 319 -8.58 -1.45 7.95
CA LEU A 319 -8.31 -0.93 9.29
C LEU A 319 -8.51 -2.02 10.35
N GLY A 320 -7.63 -2.06 11.35
CA GLY A 320 -7.63 -3.09 12.40
C GLY A 320 -7.96 -2.58 13.80
N ASN A 321 -8.49 -3.45 14.64
CA ASN A 321 -8.72 -3.21 16.06
C ASN A 321 -7.40 -3.28 16.83
N SER A 322 -7.23 -2.35 17.76
CA SER A 322 -6.19 -2.43 18.81
C SER A 322 -6.26 -3.75 19.56
N ARG A 323 -5.12 -4.39 19.86
CA ARG A 323 -5.11 -5.59 20.74
C ARG A 323 -5.34 -5.26 22.20
N CYS A 324 -5.17 -4.01 22.61
CA CYS A 324 -5.41 -3.56 23.97
C CYS A 324 -6.90 -3.44 24.25
N LYS A 325 -7.40 -4.30 25.14
CA LYS A 325 -8.80 -4.26 25.62
C LYS A 325 -9.24 -2.88 26.12
N VAL A 326 -8.36 -2.15 26.81
CA VAL A 326 -8.69 -0.82 27.36
C VAL A 326 -8.82 0.24 26.26
N VAL A 327 -8.03 0.14 25.19
CA VAL A 327 -8.14 1.04 24.03
C VAL A 327 -9.46 0.77 23.33
N ARG A 328 -9.78 -0.49 23.02
CA ARG A 328 -11.09 -0.85 22.44
C ARG A 328 -12.27 -0.38 23.29
N ALA A 329 -12.19 -0.57 24.62
CA ALA A 329 -13.22 -0.10 25.56
C ALA A 329 -13.43 1.42 25.51
N ALA A 330 -12.36 2.20 25.34
CA ALA A 330 -12.44 3.64 25.19
C ALA A 330 -12.96 4.05 23.81
N SER A 331 -12.48 3.40 22.73
CA SER A 331 -12.86 3.72 21.35
C SER A 331 -14.35 3.57 21.06
N ILE A 332 -15.04 2.62 21.70
CA ILE A 332 -16.50 2.48 21.53
C ILE A 332 -17.32 3.57 22.24
N LEU A 333 -16.69 4.37 23.10
CA LEU A 333 -17.32 5.50 23.80
C LEU A 333 -17.18 6.82 23.04
N THR A 334 -16.25 6.88 22.09
CA THR A 334 -16.05 8.03 21.22
C THR A 334 -16.80 7.84 19.90
N LYS A 335 -16.91 8.92 19.12
CA LYS A 335 -17.45 8.84 17.76
C LYS A 335 -16.42 8.08 16.90
N PRO A 336 -16.82 7.04 16.15
CA PRO A 336 -15.92 6.40 15.18
C PRO A 336 -15.45 7.42 14.14
N SER A 337 -14.15 7.40 13.82
CA SER A 337 -13.61 8.16 12.69
C SER A 337 -14.25 7.66 11.40
N GLN A 338 -14.59 8.60 10.52
CA GLN A 338 -15.04 8.30 9.16
C GLN A 338 -13.89 8.44 8.16
N SER A 339 -12.85 9.20 8.50
CA SER A 339 -11.65 9.32 7.69
C SER A 339 -10.82 8.03 7.67
N ARG A 340 -10.27 7.73 6.49
CA ARG A 340 -9.26 6.69 6.23
C ARG A 340 -8.32 7.25 5.15
N GLY A 341 -7.06 6.86 5.19
CA GLY A 341 -6.05 7.24 4.21
C GLY A 341 -5.01 8.21 4.75
N TRP A 342 -4.13 8.62 3.86
CA TRP A 342 -3.02 9.51 4.12
C TRP A 342 -2.53 10.13 2.82
N ASP A 343 -1.83 11.25 2.97
CA ASP A 343 -0.88 11.75 1.99
C ASP A 343 0.54 11.44 2.47
N TRP A 344 1.39 10.91 1.60
CA TRP A 344 2.81 10.62 1.87
C TRP A 344 3.70 11.27 0.81
N PHE A 345 4.88 11.71 1.21
CA PHE A 345 5.81 12.37 0.33
C PHE A 345 7.24 12.00 0.69
N MET A 346 8.07 11.90 -0.34
CA MET A 346 9.52 11.98 -0.20
C MET A 346 10.07 13.17 -1.00
N ALA A 347 11.11 13.79 -0.46
CA ALA A 347 11.85 14.86 -1.10
C ALA A 347 13.34 14.57 -1.07
N GLN A 348 13.99 14.79 -2.19
CA GLN A 348 15.44 14.67 -2.35
C GLN A 348 15.95 15.99 -2.92
N PHE A 349 16.66 16.74 -2.08
CA PHE A 349 17.16 18.07 -2.39
C PHE A 349 18.59 18.02 -2.90
N ASP A 350 19.06 19.17 -3.38
CA ASP A 350 20.49 19.40 -3.61
C ASP A 350 21.30 19.23 -2.30
N ASP A 351 22.60 18.97 -2.44
CA ASP A 351 23.57 18.78 -1.35
C ASP A 351 23.28 17.57 -0.41
N ASP A 352 22.68 16.51 -0.96
CA ASP A 352 22.39 15.25 -0.26
C ASP A 352 21.51 15.38 0.99
N ARG A 353 20.55 16.30 0.94
CA ARG A 353 19.51 16.46 1.97
C ARG A 353 18.20 15.81 1.54
N GLN A 354 17.44 15.25 2.47
CA GLN A 354 16.17 14.59 2.18
C GLN A 354 15.08 14.87 3.22
N MET A 355 13.83 14.65 2.84
CA MET A 355 12.69 14.60 3.75
C MET A 355 11.76 13.45 3.41
N THR A 356 11.17 12.87 4.46
CA THR A 356 9.98 12.01 4.41
C THR A 356 8.87 12.75 5.13
N MET A 357 7.67 12.81 4.57
CA MET A 357 6.54 13.57 5.13
C MET A 357 5.26 12.77 5.00
N TYR A 358 4.38 12.88 5.98
CA TYR A 358 3.07 12.24 5.93
C TYR A 358 2.00 13.09 6.65
N ALA A 359 0.78 13.01 6.13
CA ALA A 359 -0.42 13.65 6.66
C ALA A 359 -1.59 12.64 6.62
N PRO A 360 -1.88 11.95 7.74
CA PRO A 360 -3.03 11.04 7.82
C PRO A 360 -4.36 11.80 7.68
N HIS A 361 -5.35 11.18 7.03
CA HIS A 361 -6.67 11.78 6.87
C HIS A 361 -7.39 11.95 8.20
N THR A 362 -8.03 13.10 8.40
CA THR A 362 -8.77 13.44 9.63
C THR A 362 -10.23 13.72 9.35
N ASP A 363 -11.09 13.53 10.36
CA ASP A 363 -12.51 13.86 10.27
C ASP A 363 -12.76 15.37 10.03
N GLU A 364 -11.77 16.24 10.29
CA GLU A 364 -11.83 17.69 10.02
C GLU A 364 -11.84 18.00 8.52
N ASN A 365 -11.27 17.11 7.70
CA ASN A 365 -11.10 17.29 6.26
C ASN A 365 -12.06 16.42 5.42
N LEU A 366 -13.11 15.85 6.02
CA LEU A 366 -14.08 15.00 5.30
C LEU A 366 -14.68 15.66 4.05
N GLY A 367 -14.78 16.99 4.03
CA GLY A 367 -15.29 17.74 2.87
C GLY A 367 -14.39 17.69 1.63
N TYR A 368 -13.16 17.19 1.73
CA TYR A 368 -12.21 17.08 0.62
C TYR A 368 -12.09 15.65 0.07
N TYR A 369 -12.58 14.65 0.81
CA TYR A 369 -12.54 13.24 0.40
C TYR A 369 -13.84 12.85 -0.30
N GLY A 370 -13.76 11.93 -1.27
CA GLY A 370 -14.88 11.43 -2.06
C GLY A 370 -15.52 12.46 -2.99
N GLN A 371 -14.80 13.53 -3.33
CA GLN A 371 -15.35 14.65 -4.09
C GLN A 371 -15.27 14.38 -5.60
N THR A 372 -16.42 14.31 -6.26
CA THR A 372 -16.55 14.04 -7.70
C THR A 372 -17.27 15.14 -8.48
N GLY A 373 -17.65 16.24 -7.80
CA GLY A 373 -18.39 17.37 -8.36
C GLY A 373 -17.68 18.06 -9.52
N GLU A 374 -18.39 18.94 -10.24
CA GLU A 374 -17.82 19.69 -11.38
C GLU A 374 -16.65 20.59 -10.98
N GLU A 375 -16.74 21.20 -9.80
CA GLU A 375 -15.72 22.11 -9.24
C GLU A 375 -14.80 21.39 -8.25
N PRO A 376 -13.52 21.78 -8.16
CA PRO A 376 -12.59 21.23 -7.17
C PRO A 376 -12.98 21.66 -5.74
N PRO A 377 -12.60 20.89 -4.70
CA PRO A 377 -13.07 21.08 -3.32
C PRO A 377 -12.49 22.31 -2.59
N GLY A 378 -11.69 23.16 -3.26
CA GLY A 378 -11.13 24.39 -2.69
C GLY A 378 -9.81 24.19 -1.95
N ASN A 379 -9.49 25.05 -0.98
CA ASN A 379 -8.20 25.04 -0.29
C ASN A 379 -8.24 24.14 0.95
N MET A 380 -7.51 23.02 0.94
CA MET A 380 -7.32 22.17 2.11
C MET A 380 -6.04 22.53 2.85
N ASN A 381 -6.08 22.57 4.18
CA ASN A 381 -4.90 22.75 5.03
C ASN A 381 -4.84 21.59 6.03
N VAL A 382 -3.70 20.91 6.10
CA VAL A 382 -3.50 19.76 6.99
C VAL A 382 -2.20 19.90 7.76
N GLN A 383 -2.14 19.31 8.95
CA GLN A 383 -0.89 19.18 9.69
C GLN A 383 -0.05 18.08 9.03
N VAL A 384 1.24 18.36 8.85
CA VAL A 384 2.20 17.39 8.29
C VAL A 384 3.28 17.11 9.32
N LYS A 385 3.70 15.85 9.37
CA LYS A 385 4.84 15.40 10.16
C LYS A 385 5.83 14.68 9.26
N GLY A 386 7.05 14.49 9.75
CA GLY A 386 8.05 13.80 8.97
C GLY A 386 9.41 13.79 9.62
N GLN A 387 10.43 13.45 8.84
CA GLN A 387 11.83 13.50 9.26
C GLN A 387 12.66 14.19 8.18
N PHE A 388 13.55 15.08 8.62
CA PHE A 388 14.57 15.71 7.80
C PHE A 388 15.90 14.98 7.97
N ILE A 389 16.60 14.73 6.87
CA ILE A 389 17.95 14.14 6.84
C ILE A 389 18.89 15.18 6.25
N ASP A 390 19.91 15.57 7.00
CA ASP A 390 20.93 16.49 6.50
C ASP A 390 22.07 15.80 5.73
N ALA A 391 22.99 16.62 5.22
CA ALA A 391 24.13 16.15 4.42
C ALA A 391 25.11 15.26 5.24
N GLU A 392 25.11 15.39 6.57
CA GLU A 392 25.88 14.55 7.49
C GLU A 392 25.06 13.34 8.00
N HIS A 393 23.89 13.08 7.42
CA HIS A 393 22.98 11.98 7.74
C HIS A 393 22.38 12.03 9.14
N ARG A 394 22.36 13.22 9.77
CA ARG A 394 21.64 13.42 11.03
C ARG A 394 20.15 13.54 10.71
N VAL A 395 19.34 12.85 11.51
CA VAL A 395 17.89 12.80 11.37
C VAL A 395 17.24 13.69 12.43
N VAL A 396 16.30 14.53 12.02
CA VAL A 396 15.52 15.40 12.90
C VAL A 396 14.04 15.24 12.57
N ASP A 397 13.23 14.96 13.59
CA ASP A 397 11.77 14.95 13.44
C ASP A 397 11.26 16.36 13.16
N MET A 398 10.32 16.49 12.23
CA MET A 398 9.79 17.76 11.77
C MET A 398 8.27 17.78 11.77
N MET A 399 7.73 18.99 11.89
CA MET A 399 6.30 19.26 11.83
C MET A 399 6.04 20.58 11.12
N GLY A 400 4.89 20.68 10.48
CA GLY A 400 4.51 21.83 9.68
C GLY A 400 3.07 21.76 9.22
N THR A 401 2.76 22.59 8.23
CA THR A 401 1.47 22.60 7.54
C THR A 401 1.65 22.32 6.06
N LEU A 402 0.70 21.59 5.51
CA LEU A 402 0.55 21.33 4.09
C LEU A 402 -0.73 22.02 3.61
N LYS A 403 -0.60 22.86 2.58
CA LYS A 403 -1.73 23.46 1.86
C LYS A 403 -1.86 22.85 0.47
N VAL A 404 -3.04 22.31 0.17
CA VAL A 404 -3.46 21.85 -1.16
C VAL A 404 -4.45 22.86 -1.74
N ASP A 405 -4.08 23.47 -2.86
CA ASP A 405 -4.87 24.48 -3.55
C ASP A 405 -5.05 24.23 -5.05
N LYS A 406 -4.49 23.13 -5.56
CA LYS A 406 -4.76 22.61 -6.91
C LYS A 406 -5.15 21.15 -6.84
N TRP A 407 -6.06 20.80 -7.73
CA TRP A 407 -6.69 19.49 -7.80
C TRP A 407 -6.78 19.04 -9.25
N VAL A 408 -6.78 17.73 -9.44
CA VAL A 408 -6.94 17.08 -10.73
C VAL A 408 -7.94 15.95 -10.62
N LYS A 409 -8.77 15.75 -11.64
CA LYS A 409 -9.75 14.65 -11.67
C LYS A 409 -9.10 13.36 -12.14
N SER A 410 -9.44 12.27 -11.46
CA SER A 410 -9.16 10.91 -11.92
C SER A 410 -10.15 10.49 -13.00
N VAL A 411 -9.82 10.79 -14.25
CA VAL A 411 -10.67 10.54 -15.43
C VAL A 411 -10.22 9.32 -16.25
N LYS A 412 -9.33 8.50 -15.70
CA LYS A 412 -8.68 7.40 -16.42
C LYS A 412 -8.44 6.18 -15.55
N SER A 413 -8.28 5.03 -16.21
CA SER A 413 -7.95 3.75 -15.60
C SER A 413 -7.09 2.95 -16.58
N SER A 414 -6.15 2.15 -16.07
CA SER A 414 -5.30 1.25 -16.88
C SER A 414 -6.03 0.00 -17.39
N ASP A 415 -7.22 -0.28 -16.85
CA ASP A 415 -8.12 -1.36 -17.23
C ASP A 415 -9.54 -0.99 -16.75
N PRO A 416 -10.27 -0.16 -17.52
CA PRO A 416 -11.57 0.38 -17.11
C PRO A 416 -12.67 -0.67 -16.98
N GLU A 417 -12.47 -1.89 -17.51
CA GLU A 417 -13.42 -3.00 -17.35
C GLU A 417 -13.44 -3.51 -15.91
N ASN A 418 -12.27 -3.60 -15.27
CA ASN A 418 -12.13 -4.10 -13.90
C ASN A 418 -11.87 -3.01 -12.85
N TYR A 419 -11.38 -1.84 -13.27
CA TYR A 419 -11.03 -0.72 -12.40
C TYR A 419 -11.75 0.56 -12.85
N PHE A 420 -12.84 0.90 -12.17
CA PHE A 420 -13.81 1.92 -12.59
C PHE A 420 -13.28 3.33 -12.41
N ILE A 421 -13.37 4.15 -13.47
CA ILE A 421 -13.09 5.59 -13.40
C ILE A 421 -14.01 6.23 -12.35
N THR A 422 -13.41 6.98 -11.42
CA THR A 422 -14.11 7.49 -10.23
C THR A 422 -14.50 8.96 -10.34
N ASP A 423 -13.93 9.71 -11.30
CA ASP A 423 -14.05 11.17 -11.43
C ASP A 423 -13.68 11.94 -10.15
N THR A 424 -12.92 11.32 -9.25
CA THR A 424 -12.54 11.89 -7.96
C THR A 424 -11.48 12.97 -8.14
N TRP A 425 -11.63 14.06 -7.40
CA TRP A 425 -10.59 15.08 -7.25
C TRP A 425 -9.47 14.62 -6.32
N TYR A 426 -8.25 14.63 -6.83
CA TYR A 426 -7.03 14.37 -6.07
C TYR A 426 -6.17 15.64 -5.96
N PRO A 427 -5.38 15.81 -4.88
CA PRO A 427 -4.37 16.85 -4.80
C PRO A 427 -3.40 16.82 -5.99
N ASP A 428 -3.10 17.99 -6.56
CA ASP A 428 -2.21 18.16 -7.72
C ASP A 428 -1.12 19.23 -7.46
N GLN A 429 -1.06 19.77 -6.25
CA GLN A 429 0.00 20.66 -5.80
C GLN A 429 0.02 20.71 -4.27
N TRP A 430 1.21 20.63 -3.70
CA TRP A 430 1.41 20.57 -2.25
C TRP A 430 2.38 21.66 -1.81
N ASN A 431 1.89 22.61 -1.01
CA ASN A 431 2.69 23.71 -0.50
C ASN A 431 2.99 23.47 0.97
N PHE A 432 4.27 23.31 1.30
CA PHE A 432 4.74 22.99 2.63
C PHE A 432 5.27 24.23 3.36
N GLN A 433 5.01 24.29 4.66
CA GLN A 433 5.63 25.24 5.58
C GLN A 433 6.00 24.52 6.87
N PHE A 434 7.29 24.45 7.17
CA PHE A 434 7.84 23.78 8.36
C PHE A 434 8.32 24.76 9.43
N GLN A 435 8.39 24.26 10.66
CA GLN A 435 8.90 25.01 11.80
C GLN A 435 10.45 25.05 11.82
N ASP A 436 11.01 25.73 12.83
CA ASP A 436 12.43 26.12 12.86
C ASP A 436 13.45 24.96 12.93
N MET A 437 13.02 23.73 13.21
CA MET A 437 13.91 22.56 13.17
C MET A 437 14.39 22.20 11.76
N VAL A 438 13.70 22.68 10.72
CA VAL A 438 14.11 22.56 9.32
C VAL A 438 14.98 23.77 8.94
N PRO A 439 16.07 23.59 8.17
CA PRO A 439 16.88 24.70 7.66
C PRO A 439 16.06 25.73 6.87
N GLU A 440 16.36 27.02 7.04
CA GLU A 440 15.58 28.13 6.47
C GLU A 440 15.33 28.01 4.97
N ASP A 441 16.31 27.54 4.21
CA ASP A 441 16.24 27.39 2.76
C ASP A 441 15.29 26.26 2.29
N LEU A 442 14.86 25.39 3.21
CA LEU A 442 13.95 24.26 2.97
C LEU A 442 12.68 24.32 3.83
N ARG A 443 12.45 25.39 4.59
CA ARG A 443 11.23 25.54 5.42
C ARG A 443 9.97 25.70 4.59
N GLU A 444 10.09 26.27 3.39
CA GLU A 444 8.96 26.54 2.51
C GLU A 444 9.27 26.09 1.09
N PHE A 445 8.45 25.18 0.56
CA PHE A 445 8.56 24.74 -0.82
C PHE A 445 7.23 24.19 -1.33
N THR A 446 7.10 24.16 -2.66
CA THR A 446 5.99 23.56 -3.38
C THR A 446 6.47 22.31 -4.12
N MET A 447 5.69 21.24 -4.03
CA MET A 447 5.79 20.08 -4.91
C MET A 447 4.73 20.19 -6.01
N THR A 448 5.17 20.02 -7.26
CA THR A 448 4.29 20.04 -8.44
C THR A 448 4.53 18.78 -9.28
N PRO A 449 3.47 18.04 -9.68
CA PRO A 449 3.57 16.90 -10.57
C PRO A 449 4.34 17.20 -11.86
N ILE A 450 5.05 16.18 -12.36
CA ILE A 450 5.73 16.27 -13.67
C ILE A 450 4.77 16.11 -14.85
N VAL A 451 3.49 15.80 -14.60
CA VAL A 451 2.41 15.65 -15.58
C VAL A 451 1.21 16.49 -15.20
N ALA A 452 0.35 16.84 -16.16
CA ALA A 452 -0.85 17.66 -15.91
C ALA A 452 -2.15 16.84 -15.76
N GLY A 453 -2.18 15.60 -16.25
CA GLY A 453 -3.39 14.75 -16.28
C GLY A 453 -3.64 13.94 -15.01
N GLY A 454 -3.00 14.30 -13.90
CA GLY A 454 -3.02 13.53 -12.66
C GLY A 454 -2.20 12.24 -12.74
N GLN A 455 -1.99 11.64 -11.56
CA GLN A 455 -1.09 10.50 -11.38
C GLN A 455 -1.82 9.32 -10.74
N THR A 456 -3.09 9.13 -11.11
CA THR A 456 -3.97 8.14 -10.47
C THR A 456 -3.76 6.73 -11.01
N GLY A 457 -3.81 5.75 -10.12
CA GLY A 457 -3.74 4.32 -10.40
C GLY A 457 -4.55 3.51 -9.40
N TYR A 458 -4.50 2.18 -9.53
CA TYR A 458 -5.23 1.25 -8.65
C TYR A 458 -4.32 0.19 -8.03
N ASN A 459 -4.63 -0.19 -6.81
CA ASN A 459 -4.22 -1.45 -6.23
C ASN A 459 -5.01 -2.58 -6.89
N ALA A 460 -4.44 -3.78 -6.96
CA ALA A 460 -5.15 -4.94 -7.50
C ALA A 460 -6.40 -5.31 -6.66
N SER A 461 -6.45 -4.93 -5.38
CA SER A 461 -7.65 -5.06 -4.55
C SER A 461 -8.80 -4.10 -4.93
N GLY A 462 -8.52 -3.09 -5.77
CA GLY A 462 -9.48 -2.11 -6.27
C GLY A 462 -9.40 -0.73 -5.62
N ALA A 463 -8.55 -0.53 -4.60
CA ALA A 463 -8.33 0.81 -4.04
C ALA A 463 -7.67 1.74 -5.06
N GLN A 464 -8.20 2.96 -5.22
CA GLN A 464 -7.60 3.98 -6.09
C GLN A 464 -6.68 4.90 -5.29
N TYR A 465 -5.53 5.23 -5.86
CA TYR A 465 -4.53 6.15 -5.34
C TYR A 465 -4.13 7.20 -6.38
N SER A 466 -3.40 8.23 -5.95
CA SER A 466 -2.64 9.12 -6.83
C SER A 466 -1.18 9.13 -6.39
N GLU A 467 -0.28 8.65 -7.25
CA GLU A 467 1.12 8.42 -6.93
C GLU A 467 2.02 8.77 -8.10
N GLY A 468 2.94 9.72 -7.91
CA GLY A 468 3.87 10.04 -9.00
C GLY A 468 4.96 11.06 -8.69
N GLY A 469 5.81 11.29 -9.69
CA GLY A 469 6.96 12.16 -9.60
C GLY A 469 6.58 13.63 -9.50
N VAL A 470 7.27 14.37 -8.63
CA VAL A 470 7.06 15.81 -8.44
C VAL A 470 8.37 16.59 -8.48
N ASN A 471 8.33 17.79 -9.06
CA ASN A 471 9.40 18.78 -8.99
C ASN A 471 9.23 19.63 -7.73
N ILE A 472 10.34 19.94 -7.06
CA ILE A 472 10.35 20.72 -5.80
C ILE A 472 10.93 22.11 -6.08
N ARG A 473 10.19 23.15 -5.70
CA ARG A 473 10.62 24.55 -5.88
C ARG A 473 10.36 25.39 -4.64
N ASN A 474 11.21 26.38 -4.37
CA ASN A 474 10.92 27.38 -3.34
C ASN A 474 9.88 28.41 -3.82
N ASN A 475 9.50 29.33 -2.94
CA ASN A 475 8.56 30.41 -3.25
C ASN A 475 9.03 31.38 -4.36
N GLU A 476 10.32 31.45 -4.63
CA GLU A 476 10.91 32.25 -5.72
C GLU A 476 10.91 31.49 -7.06
N GLY A 477 10.44 30.24 -7.08
CA GLY A 477 10.45 29.36 -8.25
C GLY A 477 11.79 28.67 -8.51
N ARG A 478 12.80 28.84 -7.64
CA ARG A 478 14.09 28.14 -7.73
C ARG A 478 13.86 26.65 -7.52
N PHE A 479 14.43 25.84 -8.40
CA PHE A 479 14.44 24.38 -8.25
C PHE A 479 15.28 23.99 -7.04
N LEU A 480 14.72 23.13 -6.18
CA LEU A 480 15.38 22.63 -4.98
C LEU A 480 15.70 21.14 -5.05
N GLY A 481 15.00 20.39 -5.90
CA GLY A 481 15.13 18.94 -5.96
C GLY A 481 13.92 18.24 -6.56
N ARG A 482 13.87 16.92 -6.33
CA ARG A 482 12.88 16.00 -6.88
C ARG A 482 12.23 15.21 -5.76
N GLY A 483 10.98 14.82 -5.96
CA GLY A 483 10.25 14.04 -4.98
C GLY A 483 9.29 13.04 -5.62
N PHE A 484 8.49 12.45 -4.74
CA PHE A 484 7.32 11.65 -5.08
C PHE A 484 6.21 12.02 -4.11
N ALA A 485 4.97 12.04 -4.60
CA ALA A 485 3.78 12.30 -3.81
C ALA A 485 2.79 11.16 -3.97
N GLU A 486 2.25 10.68 -2.86
CA GLU A 486 1.21 9.66 -2.73
C GLU A 486 0.01 10.25 -1.99
N SER A 487 -1.19 10.01 -2.51
CA SER A 487 -2.47 10.37 -1.91
C SER A 487 -3.42 9.18 -2.04
N VAL A 488 -3.83 8.59 -0.91
CA VAL A 488 -4.68 7.37 -0.90
C VAL A 488 -6.03 7.61 -0.22
N TYR A 489 -7.07 6.87 -0.60
CA TYR A 489 -8.44 6.99 -0.07
C TYR A 489 -9.10 8.36 -0.24
N TYR A 490 -8.78 9.09 -1.31
CA TYR A 490 -9.62 10.19 -1.76
C TYR A 490 -10.86 9.68 -2.50
N ALA A 491 -10.77 8.57 -3.23
CA ALA A 491 -11.90 8.02 -3.98
C ALA A 491 -12.74 7.04 -3.17
N ASP A 492 -14.05 7.01 -3.43
CA ASP A 492 -14.91 5.91 -3.03
C ASP A 492 -14.70 4.71 -3.96
N ALA A 493 -13.74 3.86 -3.59
CA ALA A 493 -13.42 2.64 -4.32
C ALA A 493 -14.26 1.42 -3.91
N LEU A 494 -15.26 1.57 -3.04
CA LEU A 494 -16.01 0.42 -2.51
C LEU A 494 -16.73 -0.37 -3.61
N GLY A 495 -17.31 0.32 -4.58
CA GLY A 495 -17.96 -0.34 -5.73
C GLY A 495 -16.99 -1.23 -6.53
N ASN A 496 -15.76 -0.76 -6.70
CA ASN A 496 -14.70 -1.51 -7.37
C ASN A 496 -14.29 -2.74 -6.56
N MET A 497 -14.06 -2.59 -5.25
CA MET A 497 -13.70 -3.70 -4.36
C MET A 497 -14.80 -4.77 -4.31
N LEU A 498 -16.07 -4.35 -4.26
CA LEU A 498 -17.23 -5.24 -4.30
C LEU A 498 -17.27 -6.02 -5.62
N SER A 499 -17.08 -5.33 -6.75
CA SER A 499 -17.06 -5.97 -8.06
C SER A 499 -15.94 -7.00 -8.19
N LEU A 500 -14.72 -6.65 -7.77
CA LEU A 500 -13.57 -7.57 -7.78
C LEU A 500 -13.75 -8.75 -6.82
N ALA A 501 -14.51 -8.57 -5.74
CA ALA A 501 -14.89 -9.64 -4.81
C ALA A 501 -16.06 -10.52 -5.31
N GLY A 502 -16.65 -10.22 -6.48
CA GLY A 502 -17.82 -10.93 -7.00
C GLY A 502 -19.12 -10.62 -6.26
N ILE A 503 -19.21 -9.44 -5.63
CA ILE A 503 -20.36 -8.99 -4.84
C ILE A 503 -21.05 -7.81 -5.55
N PRO A 504 -22.38 -7.82 -5.70
CA PRO A 504 -23.08 -6.71 -6.36
C PRO A 504 -23.02 -5.44 -5.52
N ASP A 505 -22.76 -4.31 -6.18
CA ASP A 505 -22.81 -3.00 -5.55
C ASP A 505 -24.27 -2.52 -5.39
N THR A 506 -24.80 -2.63 -4.17
CA THR A 506 -26.16 -2.18 -3.84
C THR A 506 -26.15 -1.31 -2.59
N PRO A 507 -27.10 -0.36 -2.44
CA PRO A 507 -27.19 0.47 -1.23
C PRO A 507 -27.25 -0.33 0.07
N LYS A 508 -27.92 -1.50 0.05
CA LYS A 508 -27.99 -2.40 1.20
C LYS A 508 -26.63 -3.01 1.55
N ILE A 509 -25.86 -3.44 0.55
CA ILE A 509 -24.53 -4.02 0.76
C ILE A 509 -23.54 -2.93 1.19
N ARG A 510 -23.54 -1.76 0.55
CA ARG A 510 -22.70 -0.62 0.95
C ARG A 510 -22.89 -0.26 2.43
N LYS A 511 -24.15 -0.18 2.88
CA LYS A 511 -24.47 0.07 4.29
C LYS A 511 -23.91 -0.99 5.24
N LEU A 512 -23.80 -2.24 4.82
CA LEU A 512 -23.18 -3.30 5.63
C LEU A 512 -21.65 -3.15 5.72
N MET A 513 -21.01 -2.50 4.75
CA MET A 513 -19.57 -2.26 4.70
C MET A 513 -19.13 -1.03 5.50
N GLU A 514 -20.07 -0.16 5.90
CA GLU A 514 -19.82 0.92 6.85
C GLU A 514 -19.44 0.39 8.24
N THR A 515 -18.63 1.16 8.98
CA THR A 515 -18.26 0.83 10.36
C THR A 515 -19.50 0.77 11.26
N PRO A 516 -19.79 -0.37 11.91
CA PRO A 516 -20.99 -0.51 12.72
C PRO A 516 -20.94 0.37 13.97
N VAL A 517 -22.07 0.99 14.30
CA VAL A 517 -22.21 1.81 15.50
C VAL A 517 -22.26 0.91 16.75
N PRO A 518 -21.51 1.21 17.82
CA PRO A 518 -21.60 0.46 19.07
C PRO A 518 -23.02 0.52 19.68
N SER A 519 -23.57 -0.64 20.05
CA SER A 519 -24.89 -0.71 20.70
C SER A 519 -24.89 -0.06 22.09
N SER A 520 -26.06 0.37 22.59
CA SER A 520 -26.17 0.98 23.93
C SER A 520 -25.66 0.07 25.04
N LEU A 521 -25.89 -1.25 24.93
CA LEU A 521 -25.36 -2.23 25.87
C LEU A 521 -23.83 -2.30 25.80
N LEU A 522 -23.24 -2.27 24.60
CA LEU A 522 -21.80 -2.28 24.42
C LEU A 522 -21.16 -1.00 24.98
N LYS A 523 -21.77 0.17 24.74
CA LYS A 523 -21.37 1.45 25.35
C LYS A 523 -21.46 1.41 26.87
N LEU A 524 -22.54 0.88 27.45
CA LEU A 524 -22.67 0.72 28.90
C LEU A 524 -21.57 -0.17 29.48
N LYS A 525 -21.26 -1.30 28.83
CA LYS A 525 -20.14 -2.16 29.23
C LYS A 525 -18.81 -1.41 29.16
N GLY A 526 -18.58 -0.63 28.11
CA GLY A 526 -17.40 0.23 27.97
C GLY A 526 -17.29 1.25 29.09
N LEU A 527 -18.38 1.96 29.40
CA LEU A 527 -18.46 2.95 30.48
C LEU A 527 -18.15 2.33 31.84
N LEU A 528 -18.80 1.21 32.17
CA LEU A 528 -18.56 0.51 33.44
C LEU A 528 -17.12 0.00 33.55
N TYR A 529 -16.56 -0.50 32.44
CA TYR A 529 -15.16 -0.91 32.39
C TYR A 529 -14.23 0.29 32.62
N MET A 530 -14.48 1.42 31.94
CA MET A 530 -13.66 2.62 32.07
C MET A 530 -13.90 3.42 33.36
N ALA A 531 -14.98 3.18 34.09
CA ALA A 531 -15.25 3.78 35.40
C ALA A 531 -14.25 3.33 36.47
N TRP A 532 -13.56 2.19 36.29
CA TRP A 532 -12.57 1.71 37.23
C TRP A 532 -11.22 2.46 37.03
N PRO A 533 -10.72 3.22 38.03
CA PRO A 533 -9.53 4.07 37.86
C PRO A 533 -8.25 3.39 37.33
N PRO A 534 -7.94 2.11 37.68
CA PRO A 534 -6.82 1.40 37.09
C PRO A 534 -6.88 1.29 35.56
N HIS A 535 -8.07 1.16 34.96
CA HIS A 535 -8.22 1.12 33.51
C HIS A 535 -7.94 2.48 32.87
N GLN A 536 -8.40 3.58 33.49
CA GLN A 536 -8.06 4.92 33.00
C GLN A 536 -6.55 5.19 33.04
N ARG A 537 -5.88 4.80 34.14
CA ARG A 537 -4.42 4.89 34.24
C ARG A 537 -3.70 4.05 33.18
N LYS A 538 -4.20 2.83 32.93
CA LYS A 538 -3.66 1.94 31.88
C LYS A 538 -3.84 2.55 30.49
N LEU A 539 -5.01 3.11 30.20
CA LEU A 539 -5.28 3.81 28.94
C LEU A 539 -4.31 4.98 28.77
N LYS A 540 -4.20 5.85 29.78
CA LYS A 540 -3.30 7.01 29.75
C LYS A 540 -1.86 6.59 29.43
N LYS A 541 -1.32 5.60 30.15
CA LYS A 541 0.04 5.07 29.91
C LYS A 541 0.20 4.50 28.50
N MET A 542 -0.81 3.80 27.99
CA MET A 542 -0.77 3.25 26.64
C MET A 542 -0.80 4.37 25.59
N LEU A 543 -1.69 5.33 25.74
CA LEU A 543 -1.79 6.48 24.84
C LEU A 543 -0.51 7.33 24.85
N GLU A 544 0.11 7.56 26.01
CA GLU A 544 1.41 8.24 26.12
C GLU A 544 2.49 7.50 25.33
N LYS A 545 2.66 6.18 25.53
CA LYS A 545 3.61 5.38 24.74
C LYS A 545 3.27 5.44 23.24
N CYS A 546 1.99 5.40 22.91
CA CYS A 546 1.52 5.43 21.54
C CYS A 546 1.78 6.80 20.86
N LEU A 547 1.72 7.93 21.58
CA LEU A 547 2.16 9.24 21.11
C LEU A 547 3.66 9.28 20.85
N GLU A 548 4.44 8.75 21.79
CA GLU A 548 5.90 8.66 21.62
C GLU A 548 6.22 7.86 20.34
N GLN A 549 5.39 6.88 19.98
CA GLN A 549 5.50 6.08 18.75
C GLN A 549 4.87 6.73 17.51
N GLY A 550 4.59 8.04 17.54
CA GLY A 550 4.18 8.82 16.36
C GLY A 550 2.67 8.94 16.13
N LEU A 551 1.80 8.45 17.01
CA LEU A 551 0.36 8.71 16.87
C LEU A 551 0.07 10.21 16.90
N PRO A 552 -0.76 10.73 15.96
CA PRO A 552 -1.21 12.12 16.02
C PRO A 552 -1.90 12.41 17.37
N VAL A 553 -1.59 13.57 17.96
CA VAL A 553 -2.12 14.00 19.27
C VAL A 553 -3.66 14.08 19.25
N ASP A 554 -4.25 14.25 18.07
CA ASP A 554 -5.70 14.34 17.88
C ASP A 554 -6.44 13.02 18.14
N PHE A 555 -5.73 11.87 18.22
CA PHE A 555 -6.32 10.59 18.66
C PHE A 555 -6.49 10.48 20.19
N ILE A 556 -6.07 11.49 20.96
CA ILE A 556 -6.09 11.46 22.44
C ILE A 556 -7.12 12.42 23.05
N LYS A 557 -7.67 13.34 22.25
CA LYS A 557 -8.63 14.33 22.73
C LYS A 557 -10.02 13.75 22.94
#